data_AF-A0A5J4Q6J1-F1
#
_entry.id   AF-A0A5J4Q6J1-F1
#
_cell.length_a   1.000
_cell.length_b   1.000
_cell.length_c   1.000
_cell.angle_alpha   90.00
_cell.angle_beta   90.00
_cell.angle_gamma   90.00
#
_symmetry.space_group_name_H-M   'P 1'
#
loop_
_entity.id
_entity.type
_entity.pdbx_description
1 polymer ?
#
loop_
_entity_poly.entity_id
_entity_poly.type
_entity_poly.pdbx_seq_one_letter_code
_entity_poly.pdbx_strand_id
1 'polypeptide(L)'
;MKKTVNITFVLLLISISIVAQNPFKMKIWKDGVPDSNGITTPEMNEGNGRVLNVSDPDITIYPADKTKNTGIAVLICPGGGYVQLAMKHEGSDFAEWLAENGITGVVLKYRMPN
;
A
#
# COMPACT_ATOMS: atom_id res chain seq x y z
N MET A 1 -13.29 -15.54 -49.66
CA MET A 1 -12.07 -15.15 -48.91
C MET A 1 -12.28 -15.49 -47.44
N LYS A 2 -11.73 -16.60 -46.95
CA LYS A 2 -11.88 -17.00 -45.54
C LYS A 2 -10.87 -16.17 -44.73
N LYS A 3 -11.36 -15.28 -43.86
CA LYS A 3 -10.50 -14.52 -42.95
C LYS A 3 -10.02 -15.49 -41.86
N THR A 4 -8.85 -16.07 -42.05
CA THR A 4 -8.21 -16.91 -41.03
C THR A 4 -7.74 -15.98 -39.91
N VAL A 5 -8.52 -15.86 -38.84
CA VAL A 5 -8.12 -15.11 -37.65
C VAL A 5 -6.99 -15.90 -36.98
N ASN A 6 -5.82 -15.28 -36.87
CA ASN A 6 -4.61 -15.91 -36.38
C ASN A 6 -4.70 -16.06 -34.84
N ILE A 7 -4.95 -17.28 -34.36
CA ILE A 7 -5.23 -17.60 -32.94
C ILE A 7 -4.10 -17.10 -32.01
N THR A 8 -2.86 -17.06 -32.51
CA THR A 8 -1.69 -16.51 -31.79
C THR A 8 -1.86 -15.04 -31.41
N PHE A 9 -2.54 -14.24 -32.24
CA PHE A 9 -2.76 -12.82 -31.99
C PHE A 9 -3.83 -12.59 -30.91
N VAL A 10 -4.83 -13.48 -30.82
CA VAL A 10 -5.87 -13.43 -29.79
C VAL A 10 -5.30 -13.80 -28.41
N LEU A 11 -4.43 -14.82 -28.34
CA LEU A 11 -3.76 -15.21 -27.10
C LEU A 11 -2.85 -14.11 -26.53
N LEU A 12 -2.19 -13.33 -27.40
CA LEU A 12 -1.32 -12.22 -26.98
C LEU A 12 -2.10 -11.04 -26.36
N LEU A 13 -3.34 -10.81 -26.79
CA LEU A 13 -4.20 -9.72 -26.28
C LEU A 13 -4.80 -10.02 -24.90
N ILE A 14 -4.97 -11.30 -24.56
CA ILE A 14 -5.51 -11.73 -23.26
C ILE A 14 -4.51 -11.46 -22.12
N SER A 15 -3.20 -11.57 -22.40
CA SER A 15 -2.11 -11.40 -21.43
C SER A 15 -2.07 -10.00 -20.78
N ILE A 16 -2.55 -8.98 -21.48
CA ILE A 16 -2.43 -7.57 -21.05
C ILE A 16 -3.44 -7.22 -19.94
N SER A 17 -4.55 -7.98 -19.85
CA SER A 17 -5.67 -7.64 -18.97
C SER A 17 -5.48 -8.07 -17.51
N ILE A 18 -4.43 -8.83 -17.19
CA ILE A 18 -4.23 -9.45 -15.86
C ILE A 18 -3.20 -8.69 -15.00
N VAL A 19 -2.84 -7.46 -15.35
CA VAL A 19 -2.02 -6.65 -14.45
C VAL A 19 -2.90 -6.15 -13.29
N ALA A 20 -2.99 -6.95 -12.23
CA ALA A 20 -3.31 -6.47 -10.90
C ALA A 20 -2.31 -5.35 -10.55
N GLN A 21 -2.81 -4.24 -10.01
CA GLN A 21 -1.89 -3.17 -9.61
C GLN A 21 -1.26 -3.59 -8.27
N ASN A 22 0.03 -3.91 -8.29
CA ASN A 22 0.78 -4.25 -7.08
C ASN A 22 0.76 -3.07 -6.09
N PRO A 23 0.81 -3.36 -4.77
CA PRO A 23 0.97 -2.30 -3.78
C PRO A 23 2.22 -1.48 -4.07
N PHE A 24 2.14 -0.17 -3.90
CA PHE A 24 3.26 0.73 -4.10
C PHE A 24 3.38 1.75 -2.99
N LYS A 25 4.62 2.09 -2.66
CA LYS A 25 4.97 2.98 -1.56
C LYS A 25 5.32 4.37 -2.08
N MET A 26 4.90 5.40 -1.34
CA MET A 26 5.22 6.80 -1.62
C MET A 26 5.55 7.54 -0.34
N LYS A 27 6.61 8.36 -0.36
CA LYS A 27 6.92 9.28 0.73
C LYS A 27 5.88 10.38 0.82
N ILE A 28 5.52 10.79 2.05
CA ILE A 28 4.62 11.93 2.25
C ILE A 28 5.28 13.22 1.74
N TRP A 29 6.55 13.42 2.08
CA TRP A 29 7.34 14.55 1.61
C TRP A 29 8.42 14.09 0.64
N LYS A 30 8.43 14.69 -0.55
CA LYS A 30 9.42 14.37 -1.60
C LYS A 30 10.83 14.82 -1.21
N ASP A 31 10.94 15.99 -0.58
CA ASP A 31 12.20 16.63 -0.22
C ASP A 31 12.62 16.34 1.24
N GLY A 32 12.01 15.32 1.85
CA GLY A 32 12.20 14.99 3.26
C GLY A 32 11.25 15.75 4.18
N VAL A 33 11.17 15.28 5.43
CA VAL A 33 10.28 15.82 6.45
C VAL A 33 10.72 17.25 6.82
N PRO A 34 9.82 18.25 6.81
CA PRO A 34 10.21 19.67 6.98
C PRO A 34 10.65 20.02 8.40
N ASP A 35 10.28 19.22 9.39
CA ASP A 35 10.57 19.44 10.81
C ASP A 35 10.97 18.12 11.50
N SER A 36 11.60 18.25 12.67
CA SER A 36 11.92 17.10 13.53
C SER A 36 10.75 16.76 14.45
N ASN A 37 10.53 15.46 14.73
CA ASN A 37 9.59 15.01 15.78
C ASN A 37 10.32 14.73 17.11
N GLY A 38 11.58 15.14 17.27
CA GLY A 38 12.34 14.97 18.50
C GLY A 38 12.90 13.56 18.75
N ILE A 39 12.59 12.58 17.90
CA ILE A 39 13.14 11.24 17.96
C ILE A 39 14.56 11.23 17.38
N THR A 40 15.54 10.84 18.19
CA THR A 40 16.96 10.78 17.83
C THR A 40 17.46 9.35 17.60
N THR A 41 16.67 8.36 17.98
CA THR A 41 16.96 6.94 17.73
C THR A 41 16.54 6.53 16.32
N PRO A 42 17.22 5.57 15.69
CA PRO A 42 16.80 5.04 14.39
C PRO A 42 15.41 4.43 14.41
N GLU A 43 14.71 4.47 13.27
CA GLU A 43 13.52 3.66 13.02
C GLU A 43 13.91 2.18 13.14
N MET A 44 13.10 1.40 13.86
CA MET A 44 13.33 -0.03 14.06
C MET A 44 12.17 -0.84 13.52
N ASN A 45 12.47 -1.84 12.70
CA ASN A 45 11.51 -2.83 12.26
C ASN A 45 11.76 -4.13 13.03
N GLU A 46 10.79 -4.58 13.82
CA GLU A 46 10.95 -5.78 14.66
C GLU A 46 10.86 -7.10 13.88
N GLY A 47 10.60 -7.06 12.56
CA GLY A 47 10.45 -8.25 11.72
C GLY A 47 9.10 -8.97 11.88
N ASN A 48 8.30 -8.62 12.88
CA ASN A 48 6.94 -9.13 13.12
C ASN A 48 5.84 -8.24 12.52
N GLY A 49 6.21 -7.25 11.70
CA GLY A 49 5.27 -6.26 11.17
C GLY A 49 5.03 -5.06 12.07
N ARG A 50 5.85 -4.85 13.11
CA ARG A 50 5.85 -3.64 13.95
C ARG A 50 7.02 -2.74 13.60
N VAL A 51 6.75 -1.43 13.64
CA VAL A 51 7.77 -0.39 13.38
C VAL A 51 7.76 0.63 14.50
N LEU A 52 8.92 0.92 15.07
CA LEU A 52 9.13 1.84 16.19
C LEU A 52 9.93 3.07 15.71
N ASN A 53 9.86 4.16 16.48
CA ASN A 53 10.67 5.37 16.27
C ASN A 53 10.55 5.94 14.85
N VAL A 54 9.36 5.92 14.27
CA VAL A 54 9.15 6.43 12.91
C VAL A 54 9.31 7.96 12.91
N SER A 55 10.33 8.44 12.20
CA SER A 55 10.56 9.87 11.96
C SER A 55 10.28 10.28 10.51
N ASP A 56 10.35 9.35 9.57
CA ASP A 56 10.15 9.58 8.13
C ASP A 56 8.95 8.77 7.61
N PRO A 57 7.78 9.42 7.46
CA PRO A 57 6.54 8.74 7.13
C PRO A 57 6.38 8.48 5.64
N ASP A 58 5.65 7.41 5.36
CA ASP A 58 5.25 7.02 4.01
C ASP A 58 3.82 6.48 4.02
N ILE A 59 3.25 6.37 2.82
CA ILE A 59 2.03 5.61 2.57
C ILE A 59 2.35 4.42 1.68
N THR A 60 1.66 3.32 1.91
CA THR A 60 1.61 2.19 0.96
C THR A 60 0.19 2.05 0.47
N ILE A 61 0.00 2.16 -0.85
CA ILE A 61 -1.30 2.10 -1.50
C ILE A 61 -1.50 0.66 -2.00
N TYR A 62 -2.65 0.08 -1.66
CA TYR A 62 -3.16 -1.23 -2.06
C TYR A 62 -4.36 -1.00 -2.98
N PRO A 63 -4.14 -0.98 -4.31
CA PRO A 63 -5.19 -0.64 -5.26
C PRO A 63 -6.33 -1.65 -5.23
N ALA A 64 -7.57 -1.15 -5.30
CA ALA A 64 -8.76 -2.00 -5.44
C ALA A 64 -8.65 -2.97 -6.63
N ASP A 65 -9.21 -4.17 -6.48
CA ASP A 65 -9.44 -5.08 -7.61
C ASP A 65 -10.23 -4.34 -8.70
N LYS A 66 -9.66 -4.28 -9.91
CA LYS A 66 -10.22 -3.53 -11.05
C LYS A 66 -11.63 -3.96 -11.41
N THR A 67 -11.97 -5.24 -11.24
CA THR A 67 -13.28 -5.81 -11.58
C THR A 67 -14.35 -5.50 -10.55
N LYS A 68 -13.95 -5.16 -9.31
CA LYS A 68 -14.83 -4.82 -8.19
C LYS A 68 -14.73 -3.36 -7.76
N ASN A 69 -13.93 -2.55 -8.47
CA ASN A 69 -13.53 -1.23 -8.01
C ASN A 69 -14.75 -0.33 -7.76
N THR A 70 -14.96 -0.01 -6.48
CA THR A 70 -16.05 0.82 -5.99
C THR A 70 -15.82 2.31 -6.16
N GLY A 71 -14.58 2.72 -6.46
CA GLY A 71 -14.13 4.11 -6.46
C GLY A 71 -13.82 4.67 -5.06
N ILE A 72 -13.96 3.86 -4.00
CA ILE A 72 -13.71 4.28 -2.62
C ILE A 72 -12.26 3.97 -2.22
N ALA A 73 -11.68 4.85 -1.40
CA ALA A 73 -10.40 4.61 -0.74
C ALA A 73 -10.55 4.80 0.79
N VAL A 74 -9.77 4.03 1.55
CA VAL A 74 -9.71 4.10 3.02
C VAL A 74 -8.27 4.34 3.46
N LEU A 75 -8.05 5.41 4.22
CA LEU A 75 -6.79 5.67 4.91
C LEU A 75 -6.76 4.90 6.23
N ILE A 76 -5.78 4.02 6.36
CA ILE A 76 -5.57 3.15 7.51
C ILE A 76 -4.42 3.76 8.32
N CYS A 77 -4.69 4.05 9.59
CA CYS A 77 -3.71 4.52 10.55
C CYS A 77 -3.47 3.39 11.57
N PRO A 78 -2.40 2.57 11.43
CA PRO A 78 -2.14 1.46 12.33
C PRO A 78 -2.00 1.93 13.78
N GLY A 79 -2.55 1.18 14.72
CA GLY A 79 -2.40 1.44 16.15
C GLY A 79 -1.03 1.01 16.67
N GLY A 80 -0.98 0.73 17.98
CA GLY A 80 0.25 0.42 18.71
C GLY A 80 0.60 1.43 19.82
N GLY A 81 -0.40 2.20 20.28
CA GLY A 81 -0.34 2.94 21.54
C GLY A 81 0.76 4.00 21.61
N TYR A 82 1.20 4.53 20.47
CA TYR A 82 2.33 5.45 20.36
C TYR A 82 3.67 4.91 20.90
N VAL A 83 3.79 3.58 21.06
CA VAL A 83 5.10 2.93 21.27
C VAL A 83 5.61 2.26 20.00
N GLN A 84 4.70 1.93 19.07
CA GLN A 84 5.00 1.34 17.77
C GLN A 84 3.81 1.50 16.81
N LEU A 85 4.02 1.11 15.56
CA LEU A 85 2.99 0.94 14.54
C LEU A 85 2.76 -0.54 14.25
N ALA A 86 1.52 -0.99 14.38
CA ALA A 86 1.07 -2.33 14.02
C ALA A 86 0.91 -2.52 12.49
N MET A 87 1.97 -2.27 11.72
CA MET A 87 1.93 -2.13 10.26
C MET A 87 1.39 -3.34 9.49
N LYS A 88 1.51 -4.56 10.02
CA LYS A 88 1.03 -5.77 9.34
C LYS A 88 -0.47 -6.01 9.55
N HIS A 89 -0.87 -6.46 10.74
CA HIS A 89 -2.24 -6.94 10.98
C HIS A 89 -3.29 -5.81 10.96
N GLU A 90 -2.91 -4.61 11.41
CA GLU A 90 -3.77 -3.41 11.36
C GLU A 90 -3.53 -2.57 10.10
N GLY A 91 -2.51 -2.90 9.30
CA GLY A 91 -2.14 -2.19 8.08
C GLY A 91 -2.29 -3.05 6.85
N SER A 92 -1.21 -3.69 6.39
CA SER A 92 -1.15 -4.41 5.12
C SER A 92 -2.22 -5.49 4.96
N ASP A 93 -2.43 -6.31 5.99
CA ASP A 93 -3.39 -7.43 5.92
C ASP A 93 -4.82 -6.89 5.72
N PHE A 94 -5.16 -5.78 6.38
CA PHE A 94 -6.46 -5.15 6.24
C PHE A 94 -6.60 -4.39 4.91
N ALA A 95 -5.52 -3.77 4.44
CA ALA A 95 -5.50 -3.09 3.14
C ALA A 95 -5.67 -4.06 1.97
N GLU A 96 -5.06 -5.24 2.04
CA GLU A 96 -5.24 -6.32 1.07
C GLU A 96 -6.69 -6.82 1.07
N TRP A 97 -7.28 -7.06 2.24
CA TRP A 97 -8.68 -7.44 2.34
C TRP A 97 -9.63 -6.39 1.75
N LEU A 98 -9.39 -5.09 2.02
CA LEU A 98 -10.17 -4.02 1.39
C LEU A 98 -10.02 -4.04 -0.15
N ALA A 99 -8.80 -4.21 -0.64
CA ALA A 99 -8.51 -4.27 -2.07
C ALA A 99 -9.26 -5.42 -2.77
N GLU A 100 -9.30 -6.61 -2.17
CA GLU A 100 -10.06 -7.77 -2.65
C GLU A 100 -11.58 -7.53 -2.69
N ASN A 101 -12.07 -6.60 -1.87
CA ASN A 101 -13.46 -6.15 -1.80
C ASN A 101 -13.72 -4.89 -2.63
N GLY A 102 -12.78 -4.49 -3.50
CA GLY A 102 -12.97 -3.38 -4.43
C GLY A 102 -12.78 -1.99 -3.81
N ILE A 103 -12.16 -1.89 -2.64
CA ILE A 103 -11.86 -0.64 -1.94
C ILE A 103 -10.34 -0.44 -1.91
N THR A 104 -9.85 0.73 -2.31
CA THR A 104 -8.40 1.00 -2.25
C THR A 104 -7.97 1.21 -0.80
N GLY A 105 -7.10 0.35 -0.28
CA GLY A 105 -6.49 0.52 1.03
C GLY A 105 -5.27 1.44 0.95
N VAL A 106 -5.11 2.37 1.88
CA VAL A 106 -3.92 3.24 1.97
C VAL A 106 -3.38 3.15 3.39
N VAL A 107 -2.26 2.48 3.59
CA VAL A 107 -1.64 2.33 4.92
C VAL A 107 -0.69 3.48 5.18
N LEU A 108 -0.92 4.26 6.24
CA LEU A 108 -0.06 5.34 6.68
C LEU A 108 0.94 4.86 7.72
N LYS A 109 2.24 4.89 7.40
CA LYS A 109 3.32 4.82 8.39
C LYS A 109 3.55 6.22 8.94
N TYR A 110 2.87 6.61 10.02
CA TYR A 110 2.95 7.98 10.57
C TYR A 110 4.14 8.19 11.50
N ARG A 111 4.48 9.46 11.73
CA ARG A 111 5.52 9.88 12.68
C ARG A 111 5.08 9.64 14.12
N MET A 112 5.95 9.04 14.91
CA MET A 112 5.69 8.80 16.32
C MET A 112 5.87 10.09 17.14
N PRO A 113 5.07 10.30 18.20
CA PRO A 113 5.30 11.37 19.16
C PRO A 113 6.53 11.08 20.03
N ASN A 114 7.14 12.13 20.59
CA ASN A 114 8.30 12.09 21.48
C ASN A 114 7.93 12.33 22.95
#